data_AF-A0A959EIT4-F1
#
_entry.id   AF-A0A959EIT4-F1
#
_cell.length_a   1.000
_cell.length_b   1.000
_cell.length_c   1.000
_cell.angle_alpha   90.00
_cell.angle_beta   90.00
_cell.angle_gamma   90.00
#
_symmetry.space_group_name_H-M   'P 1'
#
loop_
_entity.id
_entity.type
_entity.pdbx_description
1 polymer ?
#
loop_
_entity_poly.entity_id
_entity_poly.type
_entity_poly.pdbx_seq_one_letter_code
_entity_poly.pdbx_strand_id
1 'polypeptide(L)'
;REGVELQRKDLAVFDSGGFYALRDRDSLSCVRCGKHRTRPAQADNLHLDLWYQGRNILRDAGTYRYNTDPEWVAYFNGTLAHNTVSLGGHDQMLKGPRFIWLYWSQALQTDWKETDDLLEFAGSIRAFGQLGRNIVHRRRVRKYKNRPIWKIEDEVIHRTGLPLWQVWNISEDFESLGFRIRATDENGSELEPVRRKAWYSGRYGEKEPSAAILFQTHTATIHTEIQRT
;
A
#
# COMPACT_ATOMS: atom_id res chain seq x y z
N ARG A 1 -10.72 26.24 -28.85
CA ARG A 1 -10.76 25.12 -27.89
C ARG A 1 -10.80 25.76 -26.52
N GLU A 2 -11.95 25.80 -25.88
CA GLU A 2 -12.07 26.24 -24.49
C GLU A 2 -11.16 25.37 -23.63
N GLY A 3 -10.26 26.00 -22.89
CA GLY A 3 -9.37 25.30 -21.97
C GLY A 3 -10.22 24.68 -20.87
N VAL A 4 -10.11 23.38 -20.67
CA VAL A 4 -10.69 22.73 -19.50
C VAL A 4 -9.92 23.23 -18.28
N GLU A 5 -10.54 24.06 -17.46
CA GLU A 5 -9.99 24.45 -16.17
C GLU A 5 -10.09 23.25 -15.23
N LEU A 6 -8.96 22.57 -15.03
CA LEU A 6 -8.88 21.41 -14.15
C LEU A 6 -8.82 21.89 -12.70
N GLN A 7 -9.97 21.92 -12.03
CA GLN A 7 -10.01 22.12 -10.58
C GLN A 7 -9.39 20.91 -9.88
N ARG A 8 -8.25 21.13 -9.22
CA ARG A 8 -7.52 20.10 -8.49
C ARG A 8 -8.16 19.93 -7.12
N LYS A 9 -8.95 18.88 -6.93
CA LYS A 9 -9.54 18.54 -5.62
C LYS A 9 -8.49 18.00 -4.65
N ASP A 10 -8.62 18.34 -3.38
CA ASP A 10 -7.83 17.77 -2.28
C ASP A 10 -8.08 16.27 -2.16
N LEU A 11 -9.36 15.87 -2.24
CA LEU A 11 -9.75 14.46 -2.37
C LEU A 11 -10.31 14.18 -3.77
N ALA A 12 -9.65 13.31 -4.52
CA ALA A 12 -10.09 12.88 -5.84
C ALA A 12 -10.36 11.37 -5.86
N VAL A 13 -11.56 11.00 -6.30
CA VAL A 13 -12.09 9.63 -6.27
C VAL A 13 -12.29 9.14 -7.70
N PHE A 14 -11.71 7.98 -7.99
CA PHE A 14 -11.80 7.32 -9.29
C PHE A 14 -12.27 5.88 -9.10
N ASP A 15 -13.52 5.69 -8.65
CA ASP A 15 -14.08 4.38 -8.30
C ASP A 15 -14.00 3.34 -9.44
N SER A 16 -14.14 3.79 -10.69
CA SER A 16 -14.07 2.92 -11.87
C SER A 16 -12.67 2.33 -12.08
N GLY A 17 -11.62 3.10 -11.78
CA GLY A 17 -10.23 2.68 -11.82
C GLY A 17 -9.72 2.10 -10.50
N GLY A 18 -10.43 2.37 -9.40
CA GLY A 18 -10.02 1.98 -8.05
C GLY A 18 -8.85 2.80 -7.53
N PHE A 19 -8.84 4.12 -7.76
CA PHE A 19 -7.80 5.01 -7.25
C PHE A 19 -8.40 6.17 -6.46
N TYR A 20 -7.72 6.50 -5.36
CA TYR A 20 -8.14 7.54 -4.43
C TYR A 20 -6.94 8.39 -4.11
N ALA A 21 -7.00 9.69 -4.40
CA ALA A 21 -5.91 10.62 -4.17
C ALA A 21 -6.27 11.61 -3.06
N LEU A 22 -5.43 11.68 -2.03
CA LEU A 22 -5.51 12.64 -0.94
C LEU A 22 -4.32 13.58 -1.11
N ARG A 23 -4.55 14.86 -1.36
CA ARG A 23 -3.49 15.83 -1.62
C ARG A 23 -3.75 17.14 -0.89
N ASP A 24 -2.67 17.78 -0.54
CA ASP A 24 -2.66 19.17 -0.09
C ASP A 24 -1.51 19.91 -0.80
N ARG A 25 -1.10 21.07 -0.28
CA ARG A 25 -0.03 21.87 -0.87
C ARG A 25 1.28 21.11 -1.02
N ASP A 26 1.67 20.34 -0.02
CA ASP A 26 3.01 19.75 0.08
C ASP A 26 3.00 18.25 -0.16
N SER A 27 1.85 17.60 -0.25
CA SER A 27 1.79 16.14 -0.31
C SER A 27 0.73 15.58 -1.26
N LEU A 28 1.01 14.39 -1.76
CA LEU A 28 0.07 13.56 -2.51
C LEU A 28 0.19 12.13 -1.99
N SER A 29 -0.93 11.57 -1.55
CA SER A 29 -1.09 10.16 -1.28
C SER A 29 -2.03 9.56 -2.30
N CYS A 30 -1.67 8.41 -2.87
CA CYS A 30 -2.54 7.65 -3.76
C CYS A 30 -2.76 6.26 -3.18
N VAL A 31 -4.02 5.89 -3.01
CA VAL A 31 -4.42 4.55 -2.57
C VAL A 31 -5.07 3.83 -3.73
N ARG A 32 -4.61 2.60 -3.98
CA ARG A 32 -5.26 1.67 -4.91
C ARG A 32 -6.29 0.82 -4.17
N CYS A 33 -7.54 0.78 -4.63
CA CYS A 33 -8.56 -0.13 -4.14
C CYS A 33 -9.52 -0.47 -5.30
N GLY A 34 -9.12 -1.46 -6.09
CA GLY A 34 -9.76 -1.78 -7.37
C GLY A 34 -10.46 -3.13 -7.42
N LYS A 35 -11.46 -3.22 -8.30
CA LYS A 35 -12.05 -4.49 -8.74
C LYS A 35 -11.34 -4.97 -10.00
N HIS A 36 -10.81 -6.18 -9.98
CA HIS A 36 -10.19 -6.76 -11.16
C HIS A 36 -11.26 -7.25 -12.13
N ARG A 37 -11.45 -6.53 -13.24
CA ARG A 37 -12.30 -6.93 -14.38
C ARG A 37 -11.54 -7.78 -15.40
N THR A 38 -10.23 -7.59 -15.46
CA THR A 38 -9.30 -8.33 -16.30
C THR A 38 -8.18 -8.87 -15.42
N ARG A 39 -7.33 -9.72 -16.02
CA ARG A 39 -6.20 -10.34 -15.34
C ARG A 39 -5.35 -9.30 -14.59
N PRO A 40 -5.15 -9.44 -13.27
CA PRO A 40 -4.27 -8.58 -12.49
C PRO A 40 -2.83 -8.60 -13.01
N ALA A 41 -2.14 -7.49 -12.88
CA ALA A 41 -0.69 -7.44 -13.09
C ALA A 41 0.05 -7.85 -11.81
N GLN A 42 -0.29 -7.23 -10.67
CA GLN A 42 0.39 -7.36 -9.39
C GLN A 42 -0.61 -7.63 -8.25
N ALA A 43 -0.10 -8.05 -7.09
CA ALA A 43 -0.83 -8.29 -5.84
C ALA A 43 -0.75 -7.07 -4.90
N ASP A 44 -1.28 -5.95 -5.38
CA ASP A 44 -1.01 -4.57 -4.95
C ASP A 44 -2.27 -3.81 -4.49
N ASN A 45 -3.34 -4.51 -4.13
CA ASN A 45 -4.56 -3.84 -3.68
C ASN A 45 -4.31 -3.23 -2.28
N LEU A 46 -4.92 -2.07 -2.04
CA LEU A 46 -4.68 -1.21 -0.86
C LEU A 46 -3.24 -0.67 -0.75
N HIS A 47 -2.43 -0.76 -1.83
CA HIS A 47 -1.15 -0.05 -1.91
C HIS A 47 -1.33 1.45 -1.63
N LEU A 48 -0.46 2.01 -0.77
CA LEU A 48 -0.36 3.44 -0.50
C LEU A 48 0.96 3.99 -1.06
N ASP A 49 0.87 4.86 -2.07
CA ASP A 49 2.01 5.62 -2.60
C ASP A 49 1.99 7.03 -1.98
N LEU A 50 3.13 7.52 -1.47
CA LEU A 50 3.21 8.77 -0.71
C LEU A 50 4.32 9.68 -1.25
N TRP A 51 3.91 10.87 -1.69
CA TRP A 51 4.79 11.95 -2.12
C TRP A 51 4.74 13.13 -1.15
N TYR A 52 5.91 13.71 -0.90
CA TYR A 52 6.08 14.95 -0.15
C TYR A 52 7.03 15.89 -0.90
N GLN A 53 6.58 17.10 -1.18
CA GLN A 53 7.32 18.15 -1.89
C GLN A 53 7.99 17.67 -3.19
N GLY A 54 7.25 16.87 -3.96
CA GLY A 54 7.72 16.29 -5.22
C GLY A 54 8.65 15.07 -5.08
N ARG A 55 8.96 14.62 -3.87
CA ARG A 55 9.72 13.39 -3.59
C ARG A 55 8.79 12.25 -3.23
N ASN A 56 8.89 11.11 -3.93
CA ASN A 56 8.16 9.90 -3.54
C ASN A 56 8.90 9.23 -2.37
N ILE A 57 8.31 9.29 -1.17
CA ILE A 57 8.93 8.83 0.06
C ILE A 57 8.53 7.39 0.42
N LEU A 58 7.34 6.94 0.02
CA LEU A 58 6.87 5.56 0.10
C LEU A 58 6.38 5.13 -1.27
N ARG A 59 7.20 4.34 -1.97
CA ARG A 59 7.04 4.11 -3.41
C ARG A 59 6.56 2.71 -3.72
N ASP A 60 5.89 2.55 -4.85
CA ASP A 60 5.84 1.25 -5.54
C ASP A 60 7.23 0.77 -5.95
N ALA A 61 7.51 -0.54 -5.87
CA ALA A 61 8.78 -1.10 -6.30
C ALA A 61 8.97 -1.09 -7.84
N GLY A 62 7.89 -0.93 -8.62
CA GLY A 62 7.90 -0.97 -10.07
C GLY A 62 7.78 -2.38 -10.64
N THR A 63 8.06 -2.53 -11.93
CA THR A 63 7.81 -3.78 -12.67
C THR A 63 9.09 -4.56 -13.01
N TYR A 64 10.26 -3.90 -13.09
CA TYR A 64 11.52 -4.49 -13.55
C TYR A 64 11.46 -5.12 -14.94
N ARG A 65 11.12 -6.41 -15.04
CA ARG A 65 11.07 -7.18 -16.30
C ARG A 65 9.90 -8.14 -16.27
N TYR A 66 9.21 -8.27 -17.41
CA TYR A 66 8.12 -9.27 -17.55
C TYR A 66 8.64 -10.70 -17.63
N ASN A 67 9.84 -10.88 -18.20
CA ASN A 67 10.48 -12.17 -18.35
C ASN A 67 11.89 -12.11 -17.75
N THR A 68 12.05 -12.72 -16.59
CA THR A 68 13.26 -12.74 -15.77
C THR A 68 13.16 -13.93 -14.81
N ASP A 69 14.18 -14.14 -13.97
CA ASP A 69 14.16 -15.22 -13.00
C ASP A 69 12.89 -15.22 -12.14
N PRO A 70 12.33 -16.40 -11.81
CA PRO A 70 11.07 -16.52 -11.08
C PRO A 70 11.03 -15.73 -9.77
N GLU A 71 12.16 -15.57 -9.09
CA GLU A 71 12.28 -14.78 -7.87
C GLU A 71 11.94 -13.30 -8.08
N TRP A 72 12.37 -12.70 -9.19
CA TRP A 72 12.14 -11.29 -9.49
C TRP A 72 10.70 -11.08 -9.97
N VAL A 73 10.16 -12.03 -10.73
CA VAL A 73 8.74 -12.04 -11.10
C VAL A 73 7.86 -12.16 -9.85
N ALA A 74 8.24 -13.00 -8.90
CA ALA A 74 7.51 -13.15 -7.64
C ALA A 74 7.64 -11.89 -6.76
N TYR A 75 8.83 -11.31 -6.66
CA TYR A 75 9.05 -10.10 -5.88
C TYR A 75 8.26 -8.89 -6.43
N PHE A 76 8.50 -8.49 -7.68
CA PHE A 76 7.93 -7.26 -8.25
C PHE A 76 6.42 -7.35 -8.54
N ASN A 77 5.87 -8.55 -8.67
CA ASN A 77 4.42 -8.70 -8.78
C ASN A 77 3.74 -9.05 -7.44
N GLY A 78 4.52 -9.45 -6.44
CA GLY A 78 4.03 -9.87 -5.13
C GLY A 78 3.81 -8.69 -4.19
N THR A 79 3.08 -8.95 -3.13
CA THR A 79 2.63 -7.96 -2.14
C THR A 79 3.79 -7.28 -1.41
N LEU A 80 4.94 -7.93 -1.25
CA LEU A 80 6.13 -7.34 -0.62
C LEU A 80 6.69 -6.14 -1.39
N ALA A 81 6.46 -6.04 -2.70
CA ALA A 81 6.84 -4.90 -3.53
C ALA A 81 5.92 -3.67 -3.35
N HIS A 82 4.88 -3.79 -2.51
CA HIS A 82 3.83 -2.79 -2.37
C HIS A 82 3.63 -2.40 -0.91
N ASN A 83 3.24 -1.14 -0.70
CA ASN A 83 2.96 -0.58 0.62
C ASN A 83 1.58 -1.02 1.09
N THR A 84 1.43 -2.28 1.47
CA THR A 84 0.17 -2.91 1.89
C THR A 84 0.47 -4.05 2.88
N VAL A 85 -0.50 -4.92 3.17
CA VAL A 85 -0.31 -6.05 4.09
C VAL A 85 -0.25 -7.39 3.38
N SER A 86 0.52 -8.32 3.96
CA SER A 86 0.55 -9.75 3.64
C SER A 86 0.14 -10.56 4.87
N LEU A 87 -0.32 -11.79 4.66
CA LEU A 87 -0.74 -12.69 5.74
C LEU A 87 0.21 -13.89 5.81
N GLY A 88 1.00 -14.00 6.88
CA GLY A 88 2.05 -15.00 7.02
C GLY A 88 3.12 -14.93 5.92
N GLY A 89 3.36 -13.74 5.37
CA GLY A 89 4.26 -13.54 4.22
C GLY A 89 3.69 -13.98 2.87
N HIS A 90 2.43 -14.42 2.80
CA HIS A 90 1.77 -14.73 1.54
C HIS A 90 1.20 -13.47 0.87
N ASP A 91 1.31 -13.44 -0.45
CA ASP A 91 0.68 -12.41 -1.29
C ASP A 91 -0.85 -12.40 -1.16
N GLN A 92 -1.45 -11.24 -1.42
CA GLN A 92 -2.90 -11.02 -1.43
C GLN A 92 -3.65 -11.93 -2.42
N MET A 93 -2.93 -12.47 -3.41
CA MET A 93 -3.39 -13.41 -4.42
C MET A 93 -2.36 -14.54 -4.52
N LEU A 94 -2.74 -15.72 -5.01
CA LEU A 94 -1.77 -16.80 -5.23
C LEU A 94 -1.14 -16.67 -6.61
N LYS A 95 0.19 -16.58 -6.67
CA LYS A 95 0.90 -16.52 -7.95
C LYS A 95 0.82 -17.87 -8.66
N GLY A 96 0.30 -17.85 -9.89
CA GLY A 96 0.33 -18.98 -10.81
C GLY A 96 1.49 -18.88 -11.81
N PRO A 97 1.58 -19.81 -12.76
CA PRO A 97 2.61 -19.76 -13.79
C PRO A 97 2.49 -18.52 -14.67
N ARG A 98 3.63 -17.98 -15.12
CA ARG A 98 3.73 -16.82 -16.02
C ARG A 98 2.90 -15.63 -15.50
N PHE A 99 1.89 -15.22 -16.26
CA PHE A 99 1.07 -14.04 -15.97
C PHE A 99 -0.20 -14.36 -15.17
N ILE A 100 -0.35 -15.59 -14.68
CA ILE A 100 -1.57 -16.01 -13.98
C ILE A 100 -1.49 -15.61 -12.51
N TRP A 101 -2.62 -15.11 -12.01
CA TRP A 101 -2.94 -14.97 -10.60
C TRP A 101 -4.18 -15.82 -10.33
N LEU A 102 -4.19 -16.49 -9.18
CA LEU A 102 -5.36 -17.21 -8.67
C LEU A 102 -5.90 -16.45 -7.45
N TYR A 103 -7.17 -16.68 -7.11
CA TYR A 103 -7.84 -16.03 -5.99
C TYR A 103 -7.74 -14.50 -6.03
N TRP A 104 -8.15 -13.90 -7.16
CA TRP A 104 -8.00 -12.46 -7.37
C TRP A 104 -8.57 -11.66 -6.22
N SER A 105 -7.79 -10.71 -5.72
CA SER A 105 -8.28 -9.78 -4.71
C SER A 105 -9.37 -8.91 -5.32
N GLN A 106 -10.37 -8.51 -4.55
CA GLN A 106 -11.49 -7.73 -5.07
C GLN A 106 -11.90 -6.67 -4.07
N ALA A 107 -11.89 -5.41 -4.49
CA ALA A 107 -12.48 -4.33 -3.70
C ALA A 107 -13.95 -4.63 -3.38
N LEU A 108 -14.30 -4.52 -2.11
CA LEU A 108 -15.63 -4.79 -1.58
C LEU A 108 -16.36 -3.48 -1.33
N GLN A 109 -15.75 -2.59 -0.54
CA GLN A 109 -16.32 -1.31 -0.13
C GLN A 109 -15.22 -0.25 -0.10
N THR A 110 -15.60 0.96 -0.45
CA THR A 110 -14.78 2.15 -0.32
C THR A 110 -15.63 3.30 0.20
N ASP A 111 -15.00 4.13 1.02
CA ASP A 111 -15.56 5.33 1.61
C ASP A 111 -14.45 6.38 1.73
N TRP A 112 -14.84 7.64 1.82
CA TRP A 112 -13.91 8.74 1.92
C TRP A 112 -14.56 9.93 2.61
N LYS A 113 -13.73 10.73 3.27
CA LYS A 113 -14.17 11.91 3.99
C LYS A 113 -13.16 13.03 3.82
N GLU A 114 -13.69 14.22 3.65
CA GLU A 114 -12.91 15.46 3.63
C GLU A 114 -13.50 16.42 4.66
N THR A 115 -12.63 16.96 5.52
CA THR A 115 -12.91 18.06 6.44
C THR A 115 -11.88 19.18 6.22
N ASP A 116 -12.00 20.26 6.98
CA ASP A 116 -11.05 21.38 6.93
C ASP A 116 -9.62 20.96 7.33
N ASP A 117 -9.47 19.93 8.15
CA ASP A 117 -8.20 19.50 8.75
C ASP A 117 -7.74 18.09 8.35
N LEU A 118 -8.60 17.30 7.73
CA LEU A 118 -8.38 15.87 7.47
C LEU A 118 -8.89 15.45 6.08
N LEU A 119 -8.08 14.62 5.42
CA LEU A 119 -8.49 13.79 4.30
C LEU A 119 -8.45 12.33 4.75
N GLU A 120 -9.52 11.58 4.48
CA GLU A 120 -9.61 10.17 4.84
C GLU A 120 -10.07 9.33 3.66
N PHE A 121 -9.41 8.20 3.48
CA PHE A 121 -9.87 7.08 2.66
C PHE A 121 -10.06 5.86 3.56
N ALA A 122 -11.14 5.10 3.33
CA ALA A 122 -11.35 3.79 3.90
C ALA A 122 -11.72 2.81 2.79
N GLY A 123 -11.06 1.65 2.75
CA GLY A 123 -11.30 0.64 1.72
C GLY A 123 -11.18 -0.76 2.28
N SER A 124 -11.85 -1.70 1.64
CA SER A 124 -11.72 -3.12 1.97
C SER A 124 -11.65 -3.98 0.72
N ILE A 125 -10.88 -5.05 0.80
CA ILE A 125 -10.71 -6.04 -0.26
C ILE A 125 -10.95 -7.43 0.31
N ARG A 126 -11.54 -8.32 -0.51
CA ARG A 126 -11.35 -9.75 -0.31
C ARG A 126 -9.95 -10.11 -0.80
N ALA A 127 -9.17 -10.81 0.00
CA ALA A 127 -7.80 -11.21 -0.31
C ALA A 127 -7.49 -12.58 0.30
N PHE A 128 -6.32 -13.13 0.00
CA PHE A 128 -5.79 -14.36 0.62
C PHE A 128 -6.70 -15.59 0.45
N GLY A 129 -7.42 -15.69 -0.66
CA GLY A 129 -8.39 -16.76 -0.90
C GLY A 129 -7.79 -18.17 -0.93
N GLN A 130 -6.48 -18.28 -1.11
CA GLN A 130 -5.71 -19.52 -0.99
C GLN A 130 -5.52 -19.99 0.46
N LEU A 131 -5.63 -19.09 1.43
CA LEU A 131 -5.43 -19.39 2.86
C LEU A 131 -6.75 -19.63 3.61
N GLY A 132 -7.85 -19.10 3.10
CA GLY A 132 -9.16 -19.26 3.72
C GLY A 132 -10.27 -18.55 2.97
N ARG A 133 -11.51 -18.95 3.24
CA ARG A 133 -12.69 -18.30 2.66
C ARG A 133 -12.98 -17.00 3.40
N ASN A 134 -13.35 -15.96 2.64
CA ASN A 134 -13.83 -14.69 3.16
C ASN A 134 -12.85 -13.91 4.05
N ILE A 135 -11.53 -14.07 3.84
CA ILE A 135 -10.55 -13.18 4.47
C ILE A 135 -10.69 -11.79 3.82
N VAL A 136 -10.85 -10.78 4.67
CA VAL A 136 -11.02 -9.38 4.26
C VAL A 136 -9.90 -8.57 4.88
N HIS A 137 -9.21 -7.80 4.04
CA HIS A 137 -8.27 -6.77 4.46
C HIS A 137 -8.97 -5.42 4.34
N ARG A 138 -9.01 -4.67 5.45
CA ARG A 138 -9.49 -3.29 5.50
C ARG A 138 -8.31 -2.37 5.74
N ARG A 139 -8.30 -1.24 5.04
CA ARG A 139 -7.34 -0.17 5.25
C ARG A 139 -8.05 1.16 5.38
N ARG A 140 -7.69 1.94 6.39
CA ARG A 140 -8.03 3.35 6.49
C ARG A 140 -6.75 4.19 6.44
N VAL A 141 -6.74 5.24 5.62
CA VAL A 141 -5.64 6.21 5.50
C VAL A 141 -6.18 7.58 5.85
N ARG A 142 -5.62 8.20 6.87
CA ARG A 142 -5.92 9.56 7.35
C ARG A 142 -4.72 10.44 7.10
N LYS A 143 -4.89 11.49 6.29
CA LYS A 143 -3.90 12.53 6.05
C LYS A 143 -4.38 13.86 6.66
N TYR A 144 -3.66 14.36 7.64
CA TYR A 144 -3.92 15.68 8.20
C TYR A 144 -3.47 16.77 7.22
N LYS A 145 -4.37 17.68 6.83
CA LYS A 145 -4.07 18.74 5.86
C LYS A 145 -2.96 19.65 6.38
N ASN A 146 -2.05 20.04 5.48
CA ASN A 146 -0.92 20.95 5.75
C ASN A 146 0.06 20.47 6.84
N ARG A 147 -0.05 19.21 7.26
CA ARG A 147 0.86 18.57 8.21
C ARG A 147 1.41 17.31 7.58
N PRO A 148 2.73 17.06 7.62
CA PRO A 148 3.30 15.83 7.11
C PRO A 148 3.05 14.67 8.10
N ILE A 149 1.77 14.35 8.35
CA ILE A 149 1.31 13.32 9.29
C ILE A 149 0.24 12.46 8.60
N TRP A 150 0.48 11.16 8.60
CA TRP A 150 -0.44 10.13 8.13
C TRP A 150 -0.68 9.11 9.23
N LYS A 151 -1.94 8.73 9.40
CA LYS A 151 -2.33 7.59 10.24
C LYS A 151 -2.98 6.52 9.37
N ILE A 152 -2.45 5.31 9.45
CA ILE A 152 -2.92 4.16 8.70
C ILE A 152 -3.40 3.12 9.69
N GLU A 153 -4.54 2.50 9.39
CA GLU A 153 -5.10 1.40 10.16
C GLU A 153 -5.35 0.27 9.17
N ASP A 154 -4.68 -0.86 9.39
CA ASP A 154 -4.89 -2.08 8.62
C ASP A 154 -5.48 -3.15 9.53
N GLU A 155 -6.60 -3.73 9.12
CA GLU A 155 -7.27 -4.83 9.80
C GLU A 155 -7.41 -6.02 8.85
N VAL A 156 -7.02 -7.21 9.29
CA VAL A 156 -7.27 -8.47 8.57
C VAL A 156 -7.88 -9.48 9.53
N ILE A 157 -9.15 -9.83 9.31
CA ILE A 157 -9.84 -10.84 10.11
C ILE A 157 -9.69 -12.21 9.44
N HIS A 158 -9.06 -13.15 10.12
CA HIS A 158 -8.84 -14.53 9.63
C HIS A 158 -8.79 -15.53 10.80
N ARG A 159 -8.75 -16.84 10.46
CA ARG A 159 -8.64 -17.95 11.42
C ARG A 159 -7.43 -18.86 11.19
N THR A 160 -6.47 -18.38 10.40
CA THR A 160 -5.30 -19.16 9.96
C THR A 160 -4.20 -19.30 11.03
N GLY A 161 -4.22 -18.46 12.08
CA GLY A 161 -3.14 -18.38 13.07
C GLY A 161 -1.84 -17.76 12.54
N LEU A 162 -1.82 -17.32 11.27
CA LEU A 162 -0.65 -16.68 10.67
C LEU A 162 -0.55 -15.21 11.11
N PRO A 163 0.67 -14.65 11.24
CA PRO A 163 0.86 -13.26 11.59
C PRO A 163 0.49 -12.31 10.45
N LEU A 164 -0.01 -11.12 10.77
CA LEU A 164 -0.20 -10.00 9.85
C LEU A 164 1.13 -9.26 9.66
N TRP A 165 1.53 -9.02 8.42
CA TRP A 165 2.76 -8.32 8.05
C TRP A 165 2.42 -7.07 7.25
N GLN A 166 2.76 -5.90 7.75
CA GLN A 166 2.61 -4.62 7.05
C GLN A 166 3.96 -4.18 6.47
N VAL A 167 3.98 -3.81 5.19
CA VAL A 167 5.20 -3.49 4.44
C VAL A 167 5.21 -2.02 4.02
N TRP A 168 6.36 -1.37 4.14
CA TRP A 168 6.60 0.00 3.70
C TRP A 168 7.92 0.08 2.93
N ASN A 169 7.85 0.16 1.61
CA ASN A 169 8.98 0.38 0.70
C ASN A 169 9.36 1.86 0.73
N ILE A 170 10.40 2.15 1.52
CA ILE A 170 10.88 3.51 1.72
C ILE A 170 11.84 3.91 0.61
N SER A 171 11.78 5.18 0.23
CA SER A 171 12.82 5.77 -0.61
C SER A 171 14.12 6.03 0.16
N GLU A 172 15.21 6.25 -0.58
CA GLU A 172 16.45 6.80 -0.01
C GLU A 172 16.24 8.17 0.66
N ASP A 173 15.28 8.96 0.17
CA ASP A 173 14.96 10.29 0.68
C ASP A 173 14.18 10.23 2.01
N PHE A 174 13.56 9.10 2.38
CA PHE A 174 12.61 9.00 3.48
C PHE A 174 13.19 9.51 4.81
N GLU A 175 14.29 8.93 5.26
CA GLU A 175 14.94 9.29 6.53
C GLU A 175 15.64 10.65 6.42
N SER A 176 16.29 10.94 5.28
CA SER A 176 17.02 12.20 5.07
C SER A 176 16.12 13.44 5.06
N LEU A 177 14.86 13.27 4.65
CA LEU A 177 13.83 14.30 4.72
C LEU A 177 13.20 14.44 6.12
N GLY A 178 13.63 13.62 7.09
CA GLY A 178 13.16 13.65 8.48
C GLY A 178 11.93 12.81 8.75
N PHE A 179 11.52 11.91 7.85
CA PHE A 179 10.37 11.04 8.11
C PHE A 179 10.72 9.90 9.06
N ARG A 180 9.75 9.58 9.91
CA ARG A 180 9.75 8.44 10.82
C ARG A 180 8.44 7.68 10.66
N ILE A 181 8.50 6.40 10.96
CA ILE A 181 7.35 5.51 10.98
C ILE A 181 7.37 4.68 12.26
N ARG A 182 6.22 4.59 12.91
CA ARG A 182 6.00 3.72 14.08
C ARG A 182 4.66 3.00 13.94
N ALA A 183 4.55 1.84 14.56
CA ALA A 183 3.30 1.11 14.57
C ALA A 183 3.00 0.48 15.94
N THR A 184 1.72 0.29 16.22
CA THR A 184 1.22 -0.46 17.37
C THR A 184 0.24 -1.54 16.91
N ASP A 185 0.05 -2.57 17.72
CA ASP A 185 -1.02 -3.54 17.54
C ASP A 185 -2.38 -3.02 18.05
N GLU A 186 -3.43 -3.83 17.92
CA GLU A 186 -4.78 -3.55 18.43
C GLU A 186 -4.86 -3.29 19.95
N ASN A 187 -3.89 -3.78 20.71
CA ASN A 187 -3.80 -3.60 22.17
C ASN A 187 -2.98 -2.34 22.54
N GLY A 188 -2.44 -1.62 21.55
CA GLY A 188 -1.58 -0.46 21.77
C GLY A 188 -0.12 -0.81 22.08
N SER A 189 0.29 -2.08 21.91
CA SER A 189 1.68 -2.50 22.09
C SER A 189 2.52 -2.04 20.91
N GLU A 190 3.68 -1.44 21.17
CA GLU A 190 4.60 -1.00 20.12
C GLU A 190 5.16 -2.18 19.34
N LEU A 191 5.19 -2.05 18.01
CA LEU A 191 5.73 -3.05 17.10
C LEU A 191 7.12 -2.64 16.65
N GLU A 192 8.11 -3.49 16.94
CA GLU A 192 9.50 -3.25 16.54
C GLU A 192 9.64 -3.25 15.01
N PRO A 193 10.17 -2.18 14.40
CA PRO A 193 10.35 -2.10 12.96
C PRO A 193 11.49 -3.03 12.51
N VAL A 194 11.20 -3.90 11.54
CA VAL A 194 12.23 -4.74 10.90
C VAL A 194 12.61 -4.13 9.56
N ARG A 195 13.84 -3.61 9.47
CA ARG A 195 14.39 -3.13 8.19
C ARG A 195 14.87 -4.31 7.35
N ARG A 196 14.42 -4.38 6.09
CA ARG A 196 14.79 -5.41 5.13
C ARG A 196 15.39 -4.79 3.88
N LYS A 197 16.30 -5.51 3.23
CA LYS A 197 16.73 -5.20 1.86
C LYS A 197 15.53 -5.36 0.93
N ALA A 198 15.29 -4.35 0.11
CA ALA A 198 14.25 -4.31 -0.91
C ALA A 198 14.88 -3.96 -2.27
N TRP A 199 14.04 -3.86 -3.30
CA TRP A 199 14.46 -3.47 -4.64
C TRP A 199 13.46 -2.49 -5.23
N TYR A 200 13.97 -1.53 -6.00
CA TYR A 200 13.16 -0.57 -6.74
C TYR A 200 13.54 -0.61 -8.22
N SER A 201 12.56 -0.37 -9.09
CA SER A 201 12.71 -0.35 -10.53
C SER A 201 11.93 0.83 -11.10
N GLY A 202 12.61 1.97 -11.22
CA GLY A 202 12.07 3.16 -11.87
C GLY A 202 12.03 3.07 -13.40
N ARG A 203 12.74 2.11 -13.99
CA ARG A 203 12.84 1.90 -15.44
C ARG A 203 12.80 0.43 -15.78
N TYR A 204 12.21 0.12 -16.93
CA TYR A 204 12.16 -1.26 -17.43
C TYR A 204 13.57 -1.81 -17.63
N GLY A 205 13.82 -3.02 -17.16
CA GLY A 205 15.10 -3.70 -17.32
C GLY A 205 16.13 -3.42 -16.23
N GLU A 206 15.89 -2.43 -15.37
CA GLU A 206 16.81 -1.97 -14.34
C GLU A 206 16.19 -2.13 -12.95
N LYS A 207 16.99 -2.55 -11.96
CA LYS A 207 16.60 -2.54 -10.56
C LYS A 207 17.77 -2.10 -9.70
N GLU A 208 17.47 -1.37 -8.64
CA GLU A 208 18.45 -0.86 -7.68
C GLU A 208 18.12 -1.33 -6.26
N PRO A 209 19.13 -1.50 -5.39
CA PRO A 209 18.90 -1.79 -3.98
C PRO A 209 18.05 -0.70 -3.34
N SER A 210 17.10 -1.10 -2.50
CA SER A 210 16.26 -0.22 -1.69
C SER A 210 16.09 -0.82 -0.29
N ALA A 211 15.24 -0.19 0.53
CA ALA A 211 14.88 -0.68 1.85
C ALA A 211 13.36 -0.74 2.02
N ALA A 212 12.92 -1.71 2.81
CA ALA A 212 11.55 -1.77 3.32
C ALA A 212 11.56 -1.84 4.85
N ILE A 213 10.58 -1.22 5.47
CA ILE A 213 10.29 -1.34 6.90
C ILE A 213 9.06 -2.24 7.04
N LEU A 214 9.18 -3.28 7.86
CA LEU A 214 8.11 -4.22 8.13
C LEU A 214 7.68 -4.14 9.59
N PHE A 215 6.38 -4.21 9.81
CA PHE A 215 5.78 -4.44 11.13
C PHE A 215 5.01 -5.76 11.10
N GLN A 216 5.06 -6.49 12.21
CA GLN A 216 4.43 -7.79 12.34
C GLN A 216 3.62 -7.87 13.64
N THR A 217 2.43 -8.47 13.57
CA THR A 217 1.65 -8.81 14.76
C THR A 217 0.89 -10.13 14.56
N HIS A 218 0.45 -10.76 15.65
CA HIS A 218 -0.51 -11.88 15.63
C HIS A 218 -1.94 -11.42 15.93
N THR A 219 -2.14 -10.14 16.23
CA THR A 219 -3.44 -9.49 16.36
C THR A 219 -4.05 -9.21 14.99
N ALA A 220 -5.33 -8.83 14.96
CA ALA A 220 -6.01 -8.54 13.69
C ALA A 220 -5.63 -7.19 13.08
N THR A 221 -5.13 -6.25 13.89
CA THR A 221 -4.98 -4.84 13.50
C THR A 221 -3.57 -4.30 13.75
N ILE A 222 -3.09 -3.49 12.81
CA ILE A 222 -1.90 -2.64 12.94
C ILE A 222 -2.31 -1.18 12.74
N HIS A 223 -1.94 -0.33 13.71
CA HIS A 223 -2.04 1.13 13.60
C HIS A 223 -0.66 1.72 13.34
N THR A 224 -0.52 2.51 12.29
CA THR A 224 0.77 3.05 11.85
C THR A 224 0.69 4.57 11.76
N GLU A 225 1.69 5.24 12.28
CA GLU A 225 1.86 6.68 12.10
C GLU A 225 3.15 6.96 11.33
N ILE A 226 3.00 7.67 10.21
CA ILE A 226 4.12 8.19 9.42
C ILE A 226 4.10 9.70 9.58
N GLN A 227 5.21 10.26 10.04
CA GLN A 227 5.32 11.70 10.20
C GLN A 227 6.73 12.21 9.97
N ARG A 228 6.84 13.47 9.55
CA ARG A 228 8.12 14.19 9.49
C ARG A 228 8.37 14.89 10.83
N THR A 229 9.53 14.62 11.43
CA THR A 229 10.05 15.34 12.62
C THR A 229 10.87 16.55 12.23
#